data_AF-V7C3W7-F1
#
_entry.id   AF-V7C3W7-F1
#
_cell.length_a   1.000
_cell.length_b   1.000
_cell.length_c   1.000
_cell.angle_alpha   90.00
_cell.angle_beta   90.00
_cell.angle_gamma   90.00
#
_symmetry.space_group_name_H-M   'P 1'
#
loop_
_entity.id
_entity.type
_entity.pdbx_description
1 polymer ?
#
loop_
_entity_poly.entity_id
_entity_poly.type
_entity_poly.pdbx_seq_one_letter_code
_entity_poly.pdbx_strand_id
1 'polypeptide(L)' 'ELGEEWTLADSAGNIHIVYYNQDILSPQILDGWSTLSSFYGFKGDHPILFRYVGQSYFHITVFMGAVCQSITSNFDTYSF' A
#
# COMPACT_ATOMS: atom_id res chain seq x y z
N GLU A 1 6.05 20.75 -8.23
CA GLU A 1 7.08 19.82 -8.77
C GLU A 1 7.19 18.60 -7.86
N LEU A 2 7.74 17.51 -8.38
CA LEU A 2 7.98 16.26 -7.65
C LEU A 2 9.45 16.23 -7.20
N GLY A 3 9.66 16.30 -5.89
CA GLY A 3 10.97 16.11 -5.28
C GLY A 3 11.35 14.63 -5.17
N GLU A 4 12.57 14.38 -4.73
CA GLU A 4 13.11 13.04 -4.46
C GLU A 4 12.33 12.32 -3.34
N GLU A 5 12.01 13.01 -2.25
CA GLU A 5 11.27 12.43 -1.13
C GLU A 5 9.77 12.73 -1.23
N TRP A 6 8.93 11.71 -1.13
CA TRP A 6 7.47 11.80 -1.15
C TRP A 6 6.86 11.40 0.19
N THR A 7 5.86 12.15 0.63
CA THR A 7 5.04 11.80 1.80
C THR A 7 3.71 11.21 1.33
N LEU A 8 3.42 9.97 1.74
CA LEU A 8 2.20 9.26 1.40
C LEU A 8 1.33 9.10 2.65
N ALA A 9 0.12 9.67 2.63
CA ALA A 9 -0.81 9.57 3.76
C ALA A 9 -2.12 8.89 3.36
N ASP A 10 -2.59 7.94 4.15
CA ASP A 10 -3.91 7.30 3.92
C ASP A 10 -5.05 7.98 4.71
N SER A 11 -6.28 7.51 4.52
CA SER A 11 -7.46 8.03 5.23
C SER A 11 -7.49 7.69 6.72
N ALA A 12 -6.69 6.72 7.17
CA ALA A 12 -6.57 6.33 8.58
C ALA A 12 -5.51 7.16 9.32
N GLY A 13 -4.78 8.03 8.61
CA GLY A 13 -3.72 8.86 9.18
C GLY A 13 -2.35 8.19 9.19
N ASN A 14 -2.19 7.03 8.54
CA ASN A 14 -0.88 6.40 8.39
C ASN A 14 -0.03 7.21 7.41
N ILE A 15 1.22 7.49 7.78
CA ILE A 15 2.16 8.27 6.97
C ILE A 15 3.35 7.38 6.62
N HIS A 16 3.72 7.38 5.34
CA HIS A 16 4.87 6.67 4.80
C HIS A 16 5.75 7.65 4.03
N ILE A 17 7.06 7.48 4.13
CA ILE A 17 8.04 8.22 3.33
C ILE A 17 8.61 7.26 2.28
N VAL A 18 8.62 7.70 1.03
CA VAL A 18 9.23 6.95 -0.08
C VAL A 18 10.09 7.85 -0.94
N TYR A 19 11.03 7.25 -1.68
CA TYR A 19 11.96 7.99 -2.54
C TYR A 19 11.65 7.74 -4.01
N TYR A 20 11.52 8.82 -4.78
CA TYR A 20 11.32 8.84 -6.22
C TYR A 20 12.65 9.13 -6.92
N ASN A 21 12.95 8.35 -7.96
CA ASN A 21 14.19 8.49 -8.72
C ASN A 21 14.30 9.75 -9.60
N GLN A 22 13.29 10.62 -9.62
CA GLN A 22 13.24 11.86 -10.43
C GLN A 22 13.38 11.65 -11.95
N ASP A 23 13.18 10.42 -12.43
CA ASP A 23 13.17 10.09 -13.84
C ASP A 23 11.73 10.16 -14.37
N ILE A 24 11.46 11.09 -15.28
CA ILE A 24 10.14 11.27 -15.89
C ILE A 24 9.88 10.26 -17.03
N LEU A 25 10.94 9.68 -17.60
CA LEU A 25 10.85 8.69 -18.68
C LEU A 25 10.66 7.28 -18.11
N SER A 26 11.26 7.01 -16.96
CA SER A 26 11.18 5.73 -16.26
C SER A 26 10.99 5.95 -14.74
N PRO A 27 9.80 6.41 -14.32
CA PRO A 27 9.56 6.75 -12.91
C PRO A 27 9.54 5.51 -12.03
N GLN A 28 10.29 5.55 -10.93
CA GLN A 28 10.36 4.47 -9.96
C GLN A 28 10.29 5.01 -8.54
N ILE A 29 9.53 4.30 -7.70
CA ILE A 29 9.59 4.44 -6.25
C ILE A 29 10.61 3.43 -5.75
N LEU A 30 11.61 3.92 -5.03
CA LEU A 30 12.77 3.19 -4.53
C LEU A 30 12.54 2.85 -3.05
N ASP A 31 13.36 3.43 -2.17
CA ASP A 31 13.33 3.19 -0.74
C ASP A 31 11.99 3.59 -0.11
N GLY A 32 11.63 2.90 0.97
CA GLY A 32 10.36 3.07 1.68
C GLY A 32 9.18 2.28 1.10
N TRP A 33 9.24 1.89 -0.18
CA TRP A 33 8.16 1.10 -0.79
C TRP A 33 7.97 -0.27 -0.15
N SER A 34 9.07 -0.98 0.12
CA SER A 34 9.04 -2.30 0.77
C SER A 34 8.50 -2.24 2.21
N THR A 35 8.76 -1.14 2.92
CA THR A 35 8.21 -0.88 4.26
C THR A 35 6.71 -0.66 4.18
N LEU A 36 6.25 0.18 3.25
CA LEU A 36 4.82 0.43 3.00
C LEU A 36 4.10 -0.87 2.63
N SER A 37 4.66 -1.66 1.70
CA SER A 37 4.05 -2.92 1.26
C SER A 37 3.95 -3.94 2.39
N SER A 38 4.95 -3.98 3.26
CA SER A 38 4.95 -4.87 4.44
C SER A 38 3.93 -4.41 5.48
N PHE A 39 3.80 -3.10 5.71
CA PHE A 39 2.83 -2.52 6.64
C PHE A 39 1.39 -2.89 6.27
N TYR A 40 1.05 -2.80 4.98
CA TYR A 40 -0.27 -3.16 4.46
C TYR A 40 -0.42 -4.66 4.15
N GLY A 41 0.62 -5.47 4.32
CA GLY A 41 0.57 -6.91 4.11
C GLY A 41 0.33 -7.33 2.65
N PHE A 42 0.88 -6.58 1.69
CA PHE A 42 0.73 -6.89 0.27
C PHE A 42 1.26 -8.29 -0.07
N LYS A 43 0.43 -9.04 -0.79
CA LYS A 43 0.75 -10.33 -1.40
C LYS A 43 0.46 -10.28 -2.89
N GLY A 44 1.49 -10.35 -3.74
CA GLY A 44 1.34 -10.17 -5.18
C GLY A 44 1.04 -8.72 -5.57
N ASP A 45 0.27 -8.54 -6.63
CA ASP A 45 -0.06 -7.21 -7.16
C ASP A 45 -1.21 -6.56 -6.38
N HIS A 46 -1.04 -5.29 -5.99
CA HIS A 46 -2.04 -4.50 -5.27
C HIS A 46 -2.28 -3.16 -5.95
N PRO A 47 -3.54 -2.78 -6.23
CA PRO A 47 -3.84 -1.45 -6.71
C PRO A 47 -3.68 -0.42 -5.58
N ILE A 48 -3.02 0.70 -5.89
CA ILE A 48 -2.94 1.87 -5.02
C ILE A 48 -3.23 3.11 -5.85
N LEU A 49 -4.14 3.96 -5.37
CA LEU A 49 -4.38 5.27 -5.95
C LEU A 49 -3.52 6.32 -5.25
N PHE A 50 -2.81 7.12 -6.03
CA PHE A 50 -2.07 8.30 -5.55
C PHE A 50 -2.80 9.57 -5.99
N ARG A 51 -3.26 10.38 -5.03
CA ARG A 51 -3.79 11.73 -5.28
C ARG A 51 -2.74 12.75 -4.85
N TYR A 52 -2.15 13.44 -5.82
CA TYR A 52 -1.21 14.53 -5.55
C TYR A 52 -1.93 15.72 -4.91
N VAL A 53 -1.36 16.25 -3.83
CA VAL A 53 -1.87 17.46 -3.16
C VAL A 53 -0.89 18.63 -3.18
N GLY A 54 0.32 18.42 -3.70
CA GLY A 54 1.38 19.43 -3.79
C GLY A 54 2.61 19.07 -2.96
N GLN A 55 3.77 19.67 -3.29
CA GLN A 55 5.02 19.56 -2.50
C GLN A 55 5.41 18.11 -2.16
N SER A 56 5.38 17.23 -3.16
CA SER A 56 5.65 15.78 -3.00
C SER A 56 4.75 15.04 -2.00
N TYR A 57 3.62 15.63 -1.61
CA TYR A 57 2.65 14.99 -0.73
C TYR A 57 1.54 14.35 -1.57
N PHE A 58 1.16 13.14 -1.16
CA PHE A 58 0.10 12.37 -1.80
C PHE A 58 -0.83 11.79 -0.74
N HIS A 59 -2.14 11.90 -0.99
CA HIS A 59 -3.10 11.03 -0.35
C HIS A 59 -3.14 9.70 -1.09
N ILE A 60 -3.00 8.59 -0.38
CA ILE A 60 -3.08 7.25 -0.96
C ILE A 60 -4.37 6.54 -0.56
N THR A 61 -4.88 5.72 -1.47
CA THR A 61 -5.94 4.74 -1.18
C THR A 61 -5.44 3.37 -1.57
N VAL A 62 -5.30 2.51 -0.57
CA VAL A 62 -4.82 1.13 -0.73
C VAL A 62 -6.01 0.20 -0.87
N PHE A 63 -6.09 -0.52 -1.99
CA PHE A 63 -7.19 -1.46 -2.24
C PHE A 63 -6.79 -2.85 -1.78
N MET A 64 -7.14 -3.18 -0.54
CA MET A 64 -7.05 -4.55 -0.04
C MET A 64 -8.13 -5.36 -0.79
N GLY A 65 -7.72 -6.28 -1.66
CA GLY A 65 -8.65 -7.18 -2.35
C GLY A 65 -9.57 -7.92 -1.36
N ALA A 66 -10.60 -8.61 -1.87
CA ALA A 66 -11.50 -9.38 -1.02
C ALA A 66 -10.69 -10.33 -0.13
N VAL A 67 -10.77 -10.13 1.19
CA VAL A 67 -10.26 -11.09 2.16
C VAL A 67 -11.11 -12.35 1.98
N CYS A 68 -10.57 -13.37 1.32
CA CYS A 68 -11.17 -14.70 1.37
C CYS A 68 -10.96 -15.20 2.80
N GLN A 69 -11.91 -14.87 3.68
CA GLN A 69 -11.99 -15.52 4.98
C GLN A 69 -12.33 -16.97 4.69
N SER A 70 -11.33 -17.84 4.66
CA SER A 70 -11.57 -19.27 4.79
C SER A 70 -12.26 -19.46 6.14
N ILE A 71 -13.58 -19.63 6.12
CA ILE A 71 -14.29 -20.15 7.28
C ILE A 71 -13.71 -21.55 7.50
N THR A 72 -12.77 -21.69 8.43
CA THR A 72 -12.49 -22.99 9.03
C THR A 72 -13.72 -23.34 9.85
N SER A 73 -14.73 -23.91 9.19
CA SER A 73 -15.81 -24.58 9.88
C SER A 73 -15.19 -25.78 10.59
N ASN A 74 -15.13 -25.72 11.91
CA ASN A 74 -14.83 -26.86 12.77
C ASN A 74 -15.95 -27.91 12.59
N PHE A 75 -15.86 -28.74 11.56
CA PHE A 75 -16.63 -29.97 11.44
C PHE A 75 -15.81 -31.16 11.96
N ASP A 76 -15.29 -31.03 13.18
CA ASP A 76 -14.77 -32.15 13.95
C ASP A 76 -15.37 -32.06 15.36
N THR A 77 -16.63 -32.47 15.48
CA THR A 77 -17.20 -33.21 16.62
C THR A 77 -18.71 -33.26 16.46
N TYR A 78 -19.25 -34.40 16.05
CA TYR A 78 -20.30 -35.11 16.79
C TYR A 78 -20.32 -36.54 16.27
N SER A 79 -19.79 -37.46 17.08
CA SER A 79 -20.01 -38.89 16.98
C SER A 79 -21.47 -39.19 17.34
N PHE A 80 -22.13 -40.02 16.52
CA PHE A 80 -23.16 -40.97 16.93
C PHE A 80 -22.98 -42.25 16.12
#